data_AF-A0A4S3FR43-F1
#
_entry.id   AF-A0A4S3FR43-F1
#
_cell.length_a   1.000
_cell.length_b   1.000
_cell.length_c   1.000
_cell.angle_alpha   90.00
_cell.angle_beta   90.00
_cell.angle_gamma   90.00
#
_symmetry.space_group_name_H-M   'P 1'
#
loop_
_entity.id
_entity.type
_entity.pdbx_description
1 polymer ?
#
loop_
_entity_poly.entity_id
_entity_poly.type
_entity_poly.pdbx_seq_one_letter_code
_entity_poly.pdbx_strand_id
1 'polypeptide(L)'
;MQQGPSAAPSAVFNLVLAAVLGLMGVFDLVMGARGAGAGVFITGLAMTIYAALLLRDALHIKKTGQPAMSRAKMNKIGLACLALYVFGVLVKRVPELAQFFA
;
A
#
# COMPACT_ATOMS: atom_id res chain seq x y z
N MET A 1 14.22 -2.46 -30.73
CA MET A 1 13.55 -3.05 -29.55
C MET A 1 13.64 -2.03 -28.42
N GLN A 2 12.54 -1.35 -28.07
CA GLN A 2 12.51 -0.55 -26.84
C GLN A 2 12.84 -1.50 -25.70
N GLN A 3 14.00 -1.30 -25.05
CA GLN A 3 14.27 -1.89 -23.76
C GLN A 3 13.20 -1.32 -22.82
N GLY A 4 12.07 -2.02 -22.70
CA GLY A 4 11.04 -1.69 -21.72
C GLY A 4 11.75 -1.54 -20.38
N PRO A 5 11.48 -0.48 -19.62
CA PRO A 5 12.30 -0.09 -18.48
C PRO A 5 12.60 -1.33 -17.64
N SER A 6 13.87 -1.70 -17.62
CA SER A 6 14.39 -2.71 -16.70
C SER A 6 14.34 -2.04 -15.33
N ALA A 7 13.13 -1.89 -14.78
CA ALA A 7 12.91 -1.51 -13.40
C ALA A 7 13.36 -2.71 -12.56
N ALA A 8 14.67 -2.94 -12.52
CA ALA A 8 15.30 -3.78 -11.54
C ALA A 8 14.68 -3.40 -10.18
N PRO A 9 14.23 -4.38 -9.39
CA PRO A 9 13.59 -4.10 -8.11
C PRO A 9 14.55 -3.26 -7.27
N SER A 10 14.25 -1.97 -7.15
CA SER A 10 15.13 -1.01 -6.47
C SER A 10 14.82 -1.11 -4.99
N ALA A 11 15.74 -1.67 -4.22
CA ALA A 11 15.64 -1.75 -2.76
C ALA A 11 15.35 -0.37 -2.16
N VAL A 12 15.99 0.68 -2.70
CA VAL A 12 15.80 2.06 -2.27
C VAL A 12 14.38 2.53 -2.58
N PHE A 13 13.88 2.27 -3.79
CA PHE A 13 12.51 2.65 -4.15
C PHE A 13 11.48 1.93 -3.26
N ASN A 14 11.63 0.63 -3.06
CA ASN A 14 10.74 -0.14 -2.18
C ASN A 14 10.79 0.35 -0.73
N LEU A 15 11.98 0.73 -0.24
CA LEU A 15 12.14 1.29 1.10
C LEU A 15 11.47 2.66 1.24
N VAL A 16 11.63 3.54 0.25
CA VAL A 16 10.96 4.87 0.24
C VAL A 16 9.45 4.69 0.18
N LEU A 17 8.96 3.82 -0.71
CA LEU A 17 7.54 3.54 -0.84
C LEU A 17 6.97 2.93 0.46
N ALA A 18 7.71 2.00 1.08
CA ALA A 18 7.37 1.45 2.38
C ALA A 18 7.30 2.52 3.47
N ALA A 19 8.25 3.46 3.51
CA ALA A 19 8.25 4.53 4.50
C ALA A 19 7.04 5.46 4.33
N VAL A 20 6.77 5.91 3.11
CA VAL A 20 5.64 6.81 2.81
C VAL A 20 4.30 6.13 3.11
N LEU A 21 4.09 4.93 2.56
CA LEU A 21 2.86 4.16 2.78
C LEU A 21 2.69 3.72 4.23
N GLY A 22 3.78 3.38 4.91
CA GLY A 22 3.75 2.97 6.30
C GLY A 22 3.35 4.13 7.21
N LEU A 23 3.90 5.32 6.96
CA LEU A 23 3.60 6.50 7.77
C LEU A 23 2.15 6.96 7.56
N MET A 24 1.68 7.00 6.31
CA MET A 24 0.28 7.28 5.99
C MET A 24 -0.66 6.19 6.53
N GLY A 25 -0.29 4.93 6.37
CA GLY A 25 -1.06 3.78 6.84
C GLY A 25 -1.26 3.79 8.34
N VAL A 26 -0.20 4.00 9.11
CA VAL A 26 -0.26 4.08 10.58
C VAL A 26 -1.07 5.29 11.03
N PHE A 27 -0.90 6.44 10.36
CA PHE A 27 -1.70 7.64 10.65
C PHE A 27 -3.20 7.38 10.47
N ASP A 28 -3.59 6.81 9.33
CA ASP A 28 -4.99 6.46 9.04
C ASP A 28 -5.51 5.37 10.00
N LEU A 29 -4.67 4.43 10.41
CA LEU A 29 -5.04 3.41 11.40
C LEU A 29 -5.38 4.07 12.75
N VAL A 30 -4.55 5.01 13.21
CA VAL A 30 -4.77 5.74 14.46
C VAL A 30 -6.00 6.64 14.36
N MET A 31 -6.16 7.36 13.25
CA MET A 31 -7.33 8.22 13.03
C MET A 31 -8.62 7.41 12.97
N GLY A 32 -8.62 6.29 12.24
CA GLY A 32 -9.75 5.36 12.16
C GLY A 32 -10.12 4.80 13.53
N ALA A 33 -9.13 4.41 14.34
CA ALA A 33 -9.34 3.93 15.70
C ALA A 33 -9.86 5.02 16.67
N ARG A 34 -9.51 6.30 16.43
CA ARG A 34 -9.99 7.45 17.21
C ARG A 34 -11.35 7.99 16.75
N GLY A 35 -12.04 7.29 15.85
CA GLY A 35 -13.41 7.61 15.45
C GLY A 35 -13.55 8.28 14.08
N ALA A 36 -12.48 8.41 13.28
CA ALA A 36 -12.58 8.94 11.91
C ALA A 36 -13.32 7.99 10.93
N GLY A 37 -13.70 6.79 11.40
CA GLY A 37 -14.56 5.86 10.68
C GLY A 37 -13.84 4.57 10.25
N ALA A 38 -14.63 3.50 10.12
CA ALA A 38 -14.13 2.17 9.74
C ALA A 38 -13.45 2.18 8.36
N GLY A 39 -13.92 3.00 7.41
CA GLY A 39 -13.27 3.16 6.11
C GLY A 39 -11.84 3.65 6.24
N VAL A 40 -11.58 4.67 7.07
CA VAL A 40 -10.23 5.21 7.32
C VAL A 40 -9.33 4.14 7.93
N PHE A 41 -9.84 3.37 8.90
CA PHE A 41 -9.10 2.27 9.51
C PHE A 41 -8.71 1.19 8.51
N ILE A 42 -9.64 0.73 7.66
CA ILE A 42 -9.39 -0.30 6.64
C ILE A 42 -8.36 0.18 5.61
N THR A 43 -8.46 1.45 5.21
CA THR A 43 -7.53 2.08 4.28
C THR A 43 -6.12 2.13 4.88
N GLY A 44 -6.00 2.54 6.15
CA GLY A 44 -4.74 2.55 6.88
C GLY A 44 -4.13 1.16 7.06
N LEU A 45 -4.96 0.16 7.35
CA LEU A 45 -4.53 -1.23 7.50
C LEU A 45 -3.93 -1.76 6.19
N ALA A 46 -4.60 -1.54 5.05
CA ALA A 46 -4.13 -1.97 3.74
C ALA A 46 -2.77 -1.35 3.38
N MET A 47 -2.62 -0.05 3.58
CA MET A 47 -1.36 0.67 3.33
C MET A 47 -0.23 0.17 4.25
N THR A 48 -0.52 -0.06 5.53
CA THR A 48 0.46 -0.56 6.51
C THR A 48 0.94 -1.96 6.16
N ILE A 49 0.05 -2.86 5.76
CA ILE A 49 0.41 -4.22 5.33
C ILE A 49 1.30 -4.17 4.09
N TYR A 50 0.95 -3.35 3.10
CA TYR A 50 1.74 -3.23 1.88
C TYR A 50 3.14 -2.64 2.15
N ALA A 51 3.21 -1.64 3.02
CA ALA A 51 4.46 -1.06 3.48
C ALA A 51 5.38 -2.09 4.15
N ALA A 52 4.84 -2.94 5.02
CA ALA A 52 5.62 -4.00 5.67
C ALA A 52 6.20 -5.01 4.66
N LEU A 53 5.43 -5.34 3.61
CA LEU A 53 5.88 -6.23 2.55
C LEU A 53 6.99 -5.61 1.69
N LEU A 54 6.85 -4.33 1.34
CA LEU A 54 7.87 -3.58 0.62
C LEU A 54 9.15 -3.41 1.43
N LEU A 55 9.03 -3.17 2.74
CA LEU A 55 10.18 -3.11 3.66
C LEU A 55 10.91 -4.46 3.71
N ARG A 56 10.17 -5.57 3.81
CA ARG A 56 10.76 -6.91 3.78
C ARG A 56 11.51 -7.16 2.48
N ASP A 57 10.92 -6.80 1.34
CA ASP A 57 11.55 -6.99 0.03
C ASP A 57 12.80 -6.11 -0.12
N ALA A 58 12.73 -4.85 0.31
CA ALA A 58 13.87 -3.93 0.32
C ALA A 58 15.03 -4.45 1.19
N LEU A 59 14.74 -4.95 2.40
CA LEU A 59 15.73 -5.54 3.30
C LEU A 59 16.34 -6.82 2.70
N HIS A 60 15.53 -7.63 2.03
CA HIS A 60 16.00 -8.86 1.38
C HIS A 60 16.92 -8.56 0.20
N ILE A 61 16.57 -7.58 -0.65
CA ILE A 61 17.43 -7.14 -1.76
C ILE A 61 18.72 -6.55 -1.22
N LYS A 62 18.65 -5.72 -0.16
CA LYS A 62 19.85 -5.15 0.47
C LYS A 62 20.79 -6.24 1.02
N LYS A 63 20.23 -7.37 1.48
CA LYS A 63 21.00 -8.47 2.09
C LYS A 63 21.52 -9.49 1.06
N THR A 64 20.73 -9.81 0.03
CA THR A 64 21.00 -10.93 -0.89
C THR A 64 21.31 -10.48 -2.33
N GLY A 65 21.12 -9.20 -2.65
CA GLY A 65 21.22 -8.67 -4.01
C GLY A 65 20.08 -9.11 -4.93
N GLN A 66 19.10 -9.89 -4.43
CA GLN A 66 18.00 -10.43 -5.21
C GLN A 66 16.64 -10.11 -4.55
N PRO A 67 15.58 -9.89 -5.37
CA PRO A 67 14.22 -9.69 -4.86
C PRO A 67 13.74 -10.93 -4.09
N ALA A 68 13.03 -10.71 -2.99
CA ALA A 68 12.47 -11.80 -2.18
C ALA A 68 11.31 -12.52 -2.89
N MET A 69 10.66 -11.82 -3.83
CA MET A 69 9.54 -12.35 -4.60
C MET A 69 9.66 -11.99 -6.08
N SER A 70 9.07 -12.83 -6.93
CA SER A 70 8.92 -12.52 -8.36
C SER A 70 8.04 -11.28 -8.54
N ARG A 71 8.33 -10.48 -9.59
CA ARG A 71 7.52 -9.31 -9.98
C ARG A 71 6.02 -9.61 -10.09
N ALA A 72 5.68 -10.77 -10.65
CA ALA A 72 4.28 -11.19 -10.79
C ALA A 72 3.58 -11.32 -9.43
N LYS A 73 4.28 -11.83 -8.40
CA LYS A 73 3.74 -11.97 -7.05
C LYS A 73 3.63 -10.61 -6.35
N MET A 74 4.63 -9.75 -6.52
CA MET A 74 4.60 -8.38 -5.96
C MET A 74 3.46 -7.54 -6.57
N ASN A 75 3.22 -7.65 -7.88
CA ASN A 75 2.09 -6.98 -8.53
C ASN A 75 0.73 -7.52 -8.05
N LYS A 76 0.58 -8.83 -7.85
CA LYS A 76 -0.66 -9.40 -7.29
C LYS A 76 -0.93 -8.87 -5.88
N ILE A 77 0.10 -8.77 -5.05
CA ILE A 77 -0.06 -8.23 -3.70
C ILE A 77 -0.34 -6.72 -3.73
N GLY A 78 0.35 -5.97 -4.60
CA GLY A 78 0.06 -4.55 -4.82
C GLY A 78 -1.38 -4.33 -5.30
N LEU A 79 -1.87 -5.17 -6.22
CA LEU A 79 -3.25 -5.14 -6.69
C LEU A 79 -4.25 -5.47 -5.58
N ALA A 80 -3.96 -6.46 -4.73
CA ALA A 80 -4.80 -6.80 -3.57
C ALA A 80 -4.85 -5.64 -2.56
N CYS A 81 -3.71 -4.99 -2.28
CA CYS A 81 -3.66 -3.83 -1.39
C CYS A 81 -4.37 -2.62 -1.99
N LEU A 82 -4.26 -2.42 -3.31
CA LEU A 82 -5.01 -1.40 -4.04
C LEU A 82 -6.52 -1.65 -3.97
N ALA A 83 -6.96 -2.91 -4.15
CA ALA A 83 -8.37 -3.27 -4.03
C ALA A 83 -8.90 -3.02 -2.61
N LEU A 84 -8.14 -3.37 -1.57
CA LEU A 84 -8.48 -3.07 -0.17
C LEU A 84 -8.51 -1.56 0.11
N TYR A 85 -7.56 -0.81 -0.44
CA TYR A 85 -7.54 0.65 -0.34
C TYR A 85 -8.79 1.27 -0.99
N VAL A 86 -9.11 0.86 -2.23
CA VAL A 86 -10.31 1.32 -2.94
C VAL A 86 -11.58 0.95 -2.18
N PHE A 87 -11.65 -0.25 -1.61
CA PHE A 87 -12.77 -0.66 -0.77
C PHE A 87 -12.90 0.24 0.47
N GLY A 88 -11.81 0.53 1.18
CA GLY A 88 -11.82 1.46 2.32
C GLY A 88 -12.26 2.87 1.93
N VAL A 89 -11.81 3.36 0.76
CA VAL A 89 -12.26 4.63 0.18
C VAL A 89 -13.76 4.59 -0.13
N LEU A 90 -14.28 3.52 -0.73
CA LEU A 90 -15.70 3.39 -1.02
C LEU A 90 -16.54 3.39 0.27
N VAL A 91 -16.13 2.64 1.29
CA VAL A 91 -16.82 2.63 2.60
C VAL A 91 -16.84 4.02 3.23
N LYS A 92 -15.77 4.80 3.07
CA LYS A 92 -15.69 6.19 3.56
C LYS A 92 -16.52 7.16 2.73
N ARG A 93 -16.37 7.12 1.40
CA ARG A 93 -16.81 8.17 0.48
C ARG A 93 -18.19 7.95 -0.12
N VAL A 94 -18.67 6.71 -0.19
CA VAL A 94 -20.03 6.41 -0.68
C VAL A 94 -21.10 7.06 0.21
N PRO A 95 -21.06 6.99 1.55
CA PRO A 95 -22.02 7.70 2.38
C PRO A 95 -21.88 9.24 2.29
N GLU A 96 -20.65 9.78 2.17
CA GLU A 96 -20.44 11.22 1.93
C GLU A 96 -21.01 11.67 0.58
N LEU A 97 -20.81 10.89 -0.50
CA LEU A 97 -21.38 11.17 -1.82
C LEU A 97 -22.91 11.04 -1.81
N ALA A 98 -23.45 10.04 -1.13
CA ALA A 98 -24.91 9.90 -0.98
C ALA A 98 -25.54 11.11 -0.26
N GLN A 99 -24.83 11.75 0.66
CA GLN A 99 -25.27 13.00 1.30
C GLN A 99 -25.21 14.22 0.36
N PHE A 100 -24.35 14.22 -0.67
CA PHE A 100 -24.30 15.29 -1.67
C PHE A 100 -25.41 15.18 -2.73
N PHE A 101 -26.03 14.01 -2.89
CA PHE A 101 -27.11 13.76 -3.84
C PHE A 101 -28.50 13.58 -3.20
N ALA A 102 -28.60 13.74 -1.87
CA ALA A 102 -29.85 13.75 -1.10
C ALA A 102 -30.25 15.19 -0.75
#